data_AF-A0A0G1NEB3-F1
#
_entry.id   AF-A0A0G1NEB3-F1
#
_cell.length_a   1.000
_cell.length_b   1.000
_cell.length_c   1.000
_cell.angle_alpha   90.00
_cell.angle_beta   90.00
_cell.angle_gamma   90.00
#
_symmetry.space_group_name_H-M   'P 1'
#
loop_
_entity.id
_entity.type
_entity.pdbx_description
1 polymer ?
#
loop_
_entity_poly.entity_id
_entity_poly.type
_entity_poly.pdbx_seq_one_letter_code
_entity_poly.pdbx_strand_id
1 'polypeptide(L)'
;MESRPLIVTHHAPDLDAVTATWLLKRFDAQHFADSKIGFVNPGEKMDLSDAEELGSQLHEIVYVDTGYGKFDHHQPNKALQKICAASLVFDYICEQHPDKKTDQALQTIVKFANQIDHFEEITWPEPESERNLFMIQELIRGHEYTDPHNDDSQMHFGFQCLDNVYATLTQHYKALDIIHSKGQVIPLKEGQALVLLTRNDDTLKVAQKQGYLMVARKDPKLGHIRIKVRPDSLLDLTTLYKRILEVDKKGTWFLHGSGKMLLNGSTKNRDQKPSPLTLEQIIVLIKETYG
;
A
#
# COMPACT_ATOMS: atom_id res chain seq x y z
N MET A 1 4.22 34.21 13.36
CA MET A 1 3.92 32.83 12.92
C MET A 1 2.85 32.34 13.86
N GLU A 2 1.74 31.82 13.36
CA GLU A 2 0.83 31.05 14.22
C GLU A 2 1.62 29.88 14.79
N SER A 3 1.56 29.68 16.12
CA SER A 3 2.13 28.50 16.75
C SER A 3 1.41 27.28 16.19
N ARG A 4 2.17 26.29 15.75
CA ARG A 4 1.58 25.03 15.27
C ARG A 4 1.30 24.12 16.47
N PRO A 5 0.21 23.35 16.45
CA PRO A 5 -0.11 22.47 17.56
C PRO A 5 1.00 21.46 17.84
N LEU A 6 1.25 21.15 19.11
CA LEU A 6 2.08 20.02 19.52
C LEU A 6 1.20 18.75 19.47
N ILE A 7 1.64 17.71 18.77
CA ILE A 7 0.95 16.42 18.81
C ILE A 7 1.53 15.60 19.97
N VAL A 8 0.69 15.05 20.84
CA VAL A 8 1.14 14.20 21.95
C VAL A 8 0.49 12.83 21.86
N THR A 9 1.31 11.77 21.96
CA THR A 9 0.87 10.37 21.99
C THR A 9 1.59 9.61 23.11
N HIS A 10 1.31 8.33 23.30
CA HIS A 10 1.99 7.52 24.31
C HIS A 10 3.40 7.04 23.88
N HIS A 11 4.27 6.77 24.85
CA HIS A 11 5.55 6.07 24.67
C HIS A 11 5.35 4.68 24.05
N ALA A 12 6.34 4.18 23.31
CA ALA A 12 6.24 2.98 22.49
C ALA A 12 4.99 3.02 21.59
N PRO A 13 4.88 4.03 20.70
CA PRO A 13 3.67 4.27 19.93
C PRO A 13 3.36 3.06 19.04
N ASP A 14 2.13 2.55 19.16
CA ASP A 14 1.69 1.42 18.36
C ASP A 14 1.20 1.86 16.97
N LEU A 15 0.62 0.93 16.19
CA LEU A 15 0.14 1.27 14.86
C LEU A 15 -0.98 2.32 14.87
N ASP A 16 -1.83 2.38 15.89
CA ASP A 16 -2.92 3.34 15.94
C ASP A 16 -2.41 4.76 16.18
N ALA A 17 -1.62 4.95 17.24
CA ALA A 17 -0.90 6.19 17.53
C ALA A 17 -0.08 6.69 16.33
N VAL A 18 0.70 5.80 15.70
CA VAL A 18 1.50 6.11 14.50
C VAL A 18 0.61 6.53 13.33
N THR A 19 -0.46 5.77 13.03
CA THR A 19 -1.33 6.05 11.89
C THR A 19 -2.09 7.36 12.07
N ALA A 20 -2.62 7.60 13.26
CA ALA A 20 -3.34 8.82 13.60
C ALA A 20 -2.43 10.06 13.47
N THR A 21 -1.21 9.98 14.00
CA THR A 21 -0.24 11.09 13.89
C THR A 21 0.19 11.31 12.44
N TRP A 22 0.46 10.24 11.69
CA TRP A 22 0.80 10.31 10.27
C TRP A 22 -0.31 10.99 9.46
N LEU A 23 -1.58 10.64 9.71
CA LEU A 23 -2.73 11.23 9.02
C LEU A 23 -2.80 12.74 9.19
N LEU A 24 -2.65 13.24 10.42
CA LEU A 24 -2.62 14.69 10.72
C LEU A 24 -1.49 15.36 9.94
N LYS A 25 -0.25 14.89 10.11
CA LYS A 25 0.93 15.52 9.50
C LYS A 25 0.90 15.47 7.98
N ARG A 26 0.35 14.40 7.39
CA ARG A 26 0.40 14.15 5.95
C ARG A 26 -0.76 14.78 5.19
N PHE A 27 -1.98 14.78 5.76
CA PHE A 27 -3.20 15.15 5.06
C PHE A 27 -3.85 16.44 5.56
N ASP A 28 -3.57 16.88 6.78
CA ASP A 28 -3.85 18.25 7.25
C ASP A 28 -2.53 19.02 7.45
N ALA A 29 -1.68 18.93 6.42
CA ALA A 29 -0.31 19.43 6.42
C ALA A 29 -0.22 20.96 6.69
N GLN A 30 -1.25 21.71 6.30
CA GLN A 30 -1.33 23.15 6.54
C GLN A 30 -1.30 23.49 8.04
N HIS A 31 -1.84 22.62 8.90
CA HIS A 31 -1.83 22.78 10.35
C HIS A 31 -0.72 21.96 11.03
N PHE A 32 -0.45 20.73 10.55
CA PHE A 32 0.34 19.75 11.32
C PHE A 32 1.69 19.32 10.70
N ALA A 33 2.04 19.72 9.47
CA ALA A 33 3.24 19.19 8.79
C ALA A 33 4.52 19.31 9.63
N ASP A 34 4.73 20.48 10.24
CA ASP A 34 5.91 20.77 11.05
C ASP A 34 5.62 20.72 12.57
N SER A 35 4.46 20.17 12.97
CA SER A 35 4.17 19.93 14.39
C SER A 35 5.21 19.00 14.99
N LYS A 36 5.72 19.36 16.17
CA LYS A 36 6.51 18.46 17.00
C LYS A 36 5.63 17.32 17.53
N ILE A 37 6.27 16.24 17.93
CA ILE A 37 5.63 15.09 18.56
C ILE A 37 6.23 14.95 19.96
N GLY A 38 5.35 14.88 20.96
CA GLY A 38 5.69 14.59 22.35
C GLY A 38 5.15 13.22 22.76
N PHE A 39 5.81 12.60 23.74
CA PHE A 39 5.46 11.28 24.23
C PHE A 39 5.21 11.32 25.75
N VAL A 40 4.19 10.60 26.20
CA VAL A 40 3.79 10.48 27.62
C VAL A 40 3.46 9.04 27.97
N ASN A 41 3.25 8.69 29.24
CA ASN A 41 2.74 7.35 29.54
C ASN A 41 1.30 7.17 29.01
N PRO A 42 0.89 5.93 28.67
CA PRO A 42 -0.48 5.66 28.24
C PRO A 42 -1.53 6.18 29.22
N GLY A 43 -2.49 6.98 28.70
CA GLY A 43 -3.56 7.59 29.49
C GLY A 43 -3.19 8.87 30.22
N GLU A 44 -1.91 9.26 30.24
CA GLU A 44 -1.45 10.51 30.87
C GLU A 44 -1.59 11.72 29.93
N LYS A 45 -1.47 12.91 30.53
CA LYS A 45 -1.36 14.18 29.80
C LYS A 45 0.01 14.79 30.08
N MET A 46 0.57 15.42 29.05
CA MET A 46 1.78 16.22 29.17
C MET A 46 1.59 17.36 30.17
N ASP A 47 2.58 17.58 31.02
CA ASP A 47 2.59 18.71 31.95
C ASP A 47 3.04 20.02 31.27
N LEU A 48 2.96 21.14 31.99
CA LEU A 48 3.31 22.44 31.42
C LEU A 48 4.81 22.55 31.15
N SER A 49 5.67 22.01 32.02
CA SER A 49 7.12 22.07 31.86
C SER A 49 7.57 21.37 30.57
N ASP A 50 7.10 20.13 30.35
CA ASP A 50 7.42 19.34 29.17
C ASP A 50 6.89 20.03 27.89
N ALA A 51 5.69 20.59 27.96
CA ALA A 51 5.11 21.34 26.84
C ALA A 51 5.96 22.57 26.50
N GLU A 52 6.43 23.32 27.51
CA GLU A 52 7.27 24.50 27.33
C GLU A 52 8.66 24.14 26.78
N GLU A 53 9.25 23.02 27.19
CA GLU A 53 10.50 22.49 26.62
C GLU A 53 10.35 22.16 25.12
N LEU A 54 9.17 21.68 24.73
CA LEU A 54 8.81 21.47 23.32
C LEU A 54 8.37 22.76 22.61
N GLY A 55 8.33 23.90 23.31
CA GLY A 55 7.97 25.20 22.75
C GLY A 55 6.47 25.33 22.46
N SER A 56 5.64 24.71 23.28
CA SER A 56 4.17 24.70 23.19
C SER A 56 3.55 25.09 24.53
N GLN A 57 2.29 25.51 24.49
CA GLN A 57 1.43 25.67 25.67
C GLN A 57 0.39 24.55 25.72
N LEU A 58 -0.17 24.26 26.92
CA LEU A 58 -1.13 23.17 27.09
C LEU A 58 -2.37 23.26 26.18
N HIS A 59 -2.83 24.47 25.86
CA HIS A 59 -4.00 24.70 24.99
C HIS A 59 -3.69 24.51 23.50
N GLU A 60 -2.41 24.36 23.14
CA GLU A 60 -1.92 24.11 21.79
C GLU A 60 -1.66 22.61 21.56
N ILE A 61 -1.90 21.75 22.57
CA ILE A 61 -1.67 20.31 22.48
C ILE A 61 -2.86 19.60 21.84
N VAL A 62 -2.56 18.74 20.88
CA VAL A 62 -3.48 17.77 20.31
C VAL A 62 -3.05 16.39 20.76
N TYR A 63 -3.81 15.82 21.69
CA TYR A 63 -3.61 14.44 22.14
C TYR A 63 -4.22 13.45 21.13
N VAL A 64 -3.42 12.45 20.78
CA VAL A 64 -3.75 11.35 19.90
C VAL A 64 -3.49 10.07 20.68
N ASP A 65 -4.48 9.19 20.74
CA ASP A 65 -4.37 7.88 21.39
C ASP A 65 -3.90 7.89 22.86
N THR A 66 -4.11 9.01 23.56
CA THR A 66 -3.79 9.13 24.97
C THR A 66 -4.51 10.32 25.61
N GLY A 67 -4.43 10.43 26.94
CA GLY A 67 -4.83 11.60 27.70
C GLY A 67 -6.33 11.95 27.64
N TYR A 68 -7.19 11.06 27.17
CA TYR A 68 -8.62 11.32 26.95
C TYR A 68 -8.89 12.51 26.03
N GLY A 69 -7.97 12.76 25.09
CA GLY A 69 -8.04 13.83 24.11
C GLY A 69 -9.14 13.70 23.06
N LYS A 70 -9.15 14.67 22.14
CA LYS A 70 -10.09 14.70 21.00
C LYS A 70 -10.00 13.41 20.17
N PHE A 71 -8.78 12.95 19.90
CA PHE A 71 -8.48 11.77 19.08
C PHE A 71 -8.08 10.57 19.94
N ASP A 72 -8.62 10.49 21.15
CA ASP A 72 -8.52 9.31 22.00
C ASP A 72 -9.88 8.60 22.05
N HIS A 73 -9.86 7.27 22.12
CA HIS A 73 -11.02 6.38 22.17
C HIS A 73 -11.18 5.65 23.52
N HIS A 74 -10.24 5.82 24.46
CA HIS A 74 -10.24 5.16 25.76
C HIS A 74 -11.29 5.69 26.75
N GLN A 75 -12.06 6.73 26.42
CA GLN A 75 -13.16 7.19 27.29
C GLN A 75 -14.26 6.12 27.39
N PRO A 76 -14.94 5.95 28.55
CA PRO A 76 -15.94 4.88 28.74
C PRO A 76 -17.07 4.83 27.70
N ASN A 77 -17.45 5.98 27.13
CA ASN A 77 -18.49 6.06 26.10
C ASN A 77 -17.99 5.70 24.68
N LYS A 78 -16.68 5.69 24.45
CA LYS A 78 -16.03 5.37 23.18
C LYS A 78 -15.40 3.98 23.16
N ALA A 79 -14.87 3.51 24.30
CA ALA A 79 -14.15 2.25 24.41
C ALA A 79 -14.95 0.98 24.02
N LEU A 80 -16.29 1.07 23.95
CA LEU A 80 -17.16 -0.02 23.48
C LEU A 80 -17.48 0.06 21.98
N GLN A 81 -17.08 1.15 21.31
CA GLN A 81 -17.30 1.34 19.89
C GLN A 81 -16.12 0.78 19.11
N LYS A 82 -16.38 0.35 17.87
CA LYS A 82 -15.37 -0.20 16.98
C LYS A 82 -14.57 0.89 16.28
N ILE A 83 -13.89 1.72 17.07
CA ILE A 83 -13.15 2.92 16.66
C ILE A 83 -11.81 2.98 17.37
N CYS A 84 -10.83 3.54 16.68
CA CYS A 84 -9.46 3.79 17.16
C CYS A 84 -9.08 5.27 16.90
N ALA A 85 -7.97 5.76 17.45
CA ALA A 85 -7.47 7.12 17.22
C ALA A 85 -7.31 7.47 15.73
N ALA A 86 -6.79 6.55 14.92
CA ALA A 86 -6.63 6.74 13.48
C ALA A 86 -7.97 6.93 12.77
N SER A 87 -9.03 6.24 13.21
CA SER A 87 -10.37 6.42 12.66
C SER A 87 -10.95 7.80 13.03
N LEU A 88 -10.74 8.27 14.26
CA LEU A 88 -11.17 9.59 14.72
C LEU A 88 -10.45 10.71 13.97
N VAL A 89 -9.14 10.56 13.76
CA VAL A 89 -8.36 11.49 12.94
C VAL A 89 -8.86 11.45 11.49
N PHE A 90 -9.10 10.28 10.92
CA PHE A 90 -9.58 10.16 9.54
C PHE A 90 -10.92 10.87 9.32
N ASP A 91 -11.86 10.74 10.26
CA ASP A 91 -13.13 11.47 10.23
C ASP A 91 -12.89 12.99 10.22
N TYR A 92 -12.03 13.49 11.11
CA TYR A 92 -11.61 14.89 11.12
C TYR A 92 -10.96 15.33 9.79
N ILE A 93 -10.06 14.52 9.24
CA ILE A 93 -9.43 14.79 7.93
C ILE A 93 -10.49 14.86 6.84
N CYS A 94 -11.50 14.01 6.85
CA CYS A 94 -12.60 14.04 5.87
C CYS A 94 -13.51 15.26 6.04
N GLU A 95 -13.65 15.80 7.25
CA GLU A 95 -14.35 17.06 7.48
C GLU A 95 -13.58 18.25 6.90
N GLN A 96 -12.25 18.29 7.07
CA GLN A 96 -11.40 19.36 6.53
C GLN A 96 -11.14 19.22 5.03
N HIS A 97 -11.05 17.98 4.54
CA HIS A 97 -10.70 17.61 3.18
C HIS A 97 -11.68 16.55 2.64
N PRO A 98 -12.89 16.96 2.20
CA PRO A 98 -13.95 16.02 1.79
C PRO A 98 -13.57 15.05 0.66
N ASP A 99 -12.57 15.37 -0.16
CA ASP A 99 -12.06 14.47 -1.21
C ASP A 99 -11.46 13.18 -0.63
N LYS A 100 -10.88 13.23 0.58
CA LYS A 100 -10.30 12.08 1.28
C LYS A 100 -11.31 11.03 1.67
N LYS A 101 -12.60 11.41 1.79
CA LYS A 101 -13.68 10.47 2.06
C LYS A 101 -13.79 9.37 1.01
N THR A 102 -13.37 9.63 -0.22
CA THR A 102 -13.40 8.67 -1.33
C THR A 102 -12.05 8.00 -1.63
N ASP A 103 -11.02 8.30 -0.83
CA ASP A 103 -9.69 7.74 -1.00
C ASP A 103 -9.65 6.30 -0.46
N GLN A 104 -9.70 5.33 -1.37
CA GLN A 104 -9.71 3.92 -1.03
C GLN A 104 -8.43 3.45 -0.32
N ALA A 105 -7.29 4.08 -0.61
CA ALA A 105 -6.02 3.71 0.04
C ALA A 105 -6.02 4.15 1.50
N LEU A 106 -6.49 5.37 1.79
CA LEU A 106 -6.66 5.85 3.17
C LEU A 106 -7.67 5.02 3.95
N GLN A 107 -8.85 4.76 3.37
CA GLN A 107 -9.88 3.93 4.00
C GLN A 107 -9.34 2.54 4.38
N THR A 108 -8.48 1.96 3.54
CA THR A 108 -7.87 0.65 3.80
C THR A 108 -6.86 0.70 4.94
N ILE A 109 -6.02 1.73 4.99
CA ILE A 109 -5.04 1.92 6.08
C ILE A 109 -5.76 2.12 7.42
N VAL A 110 -6.75 3.01 7.45
CA VAL A 110 -7.51 3.31 8.67
C VAL A 110 -8.29 2.10 9.15
N LYS A 111 -8.92 1.36 8.22
CA LYS A 111 -9.58 0.10 8.55
C LYS A 111 -8.59 -0.89 9.15
N PHE A 112 -7.41 -1.06 8.53
CA PHE A 112 -6.39 -1.98 9.02
C PHE A 112 -5.91 -1.60 10.44
N ALA A 113 -5.60 -0.33 10.70
CA ALA A 113 -5.24 0.15 12.02
C ALA A 113 -6.33 -0.16 13.06
N ASN A 114 -7.59 0.14 12.74
CA ASN A 114 -8.72 -0.17 13.62
C ASN A 114 -8.89 -1.67 13.88
N GLN A 115 -8.60 -2.54 12.89
CA GLN A 115 -8.64 -3.99 13.10
C GLN A 115 -7.54 -4.46 14.06
N ILE A 116 -6.33 -3.92 13.93
CA ILE A 116 -5.20 -4.22 14.82
C ILE A 116 -5.47 -3.74 16.24
N ASP A 117 -5.96 -2.51 16.39
CA ASP A 117 -6.34 -1.94 17.69
C ASP A 117 -7.40 -2.79 18.43
N HIS A 118 -8.28 -3.44 17.66
CA HIS A 118 -9.30 -4.35 18.19
C HIS A 118 -8.85 -5.83 18.26
N PHE A 119 -7.55 -6.08 18.08
CA PHE A 119 -6.93 -7.41 18.16
C PHE A 119 -7.58 -8.44 17.20
N GLU A 120 -8.09 -7.99 16.05
CA GLU A 120 -8.80 -8.86 15.11
C GLU A 120 -7.88 -9.82 14.36
N GLU A 121 -6.59 -9.52 14.29
CA GLU A 121 -5.59 -10.28 13.55
C GLU A 121 -5.46 -11.73 14.00
N ILE A 122 -5.81 -12.05 15.25
CA ILE A 122 -5.85 -13.43 15.74
C ILE A 122 -6.91 -14.29 15.03
N THR A 123 -7.87 -13.65 14.36
CA THR A 123 -8.95 -14.31 13.63
C THR A 123 -8.72 -14.34 12.11
N TRP A 124 -7.62 -13.76 11.64
CA TRP A 124 -7.30 -13.78 10.21
C TRP A 124 -6.94 -15.18 9.72
N PRO A 125 -7.06 -15.47 8.42
CA PRO A 125 -6.67 -16.78 7.88
C PRO A 125 -5.19 -17.10 8.14
N GLU A 126 -4.94 -18.32 8.59
CA GLU A 126 -3.62 -18.84 8.99
C GLU A 126 -2.96 -17.93 10.05
N PRO A 127 -3.62 -17.74 11.22
CA PRO A 127 -3.15 -16.81 12.25
C PRO A 127 -1.78 -17.21 12.83
N GLU A 128 -1.46 -18.51 12.85
CA GLU A 128 -0.18 -19.07 13.27
C GLU A 128 0.95 -18.90 12.24
N SER A 129 0.67 -18.36 11.04
CA SER A 129 1.68 -18.22 10.01
C SER A 129 2.68 -17.12 10.35
N GLU A 130 3.97 -17.47 10.35
CA GLU A 130 5.09 -16.55 10.57
C GLU A 130 5.11 -15.36 9.58
N ARG A 131 4.43 -15.47 8.43
CA ARG A 131 4.27 -14.35 7.49
C ARG A 131 3.61 -13.13 8.12
N ASN A 132 2.81 -13.35 9.18
CA ASN A 132 2.15 -12.29 9.93
C ASN A 132 3.17 -11.41 10.67
N LEU A 133 4.32 -11.97 11.06
CA LEU A 133 5.44 -11.22 11.68
C LEU A 133 6.10 -10.21 10.73
N PHE A 134 5.83 -10.28 9.43
CA PHE A 134 6.30 -9.32 8.43
C PHE A 134 5.31 -8.18 8.18
N MET A 135 4.20 -8.12 8.94
CA MET A 135 3.21 -7.05 8.82
C MET A 135 3.62 -5.81 9.60
N ILE A 136 3.12 -4.66 9.18
CA ILE A 136 3.59 -3.34 9.66
C ILE A 136 3.50 -3.18 11.18
N GLN A 137 2.44 -3.64 11.83
CA GLN A 137 2.28 -3.57 13.29
C GLN A 137 3.34 -4.38 14.03
N GLU A 138 3.70 -5.55 13.50
CA GLU A 138 4.75 -6.41 14.07
C GLU A 138 6.13 -5.81 13.84
N LEU A 139 6.35 -5.14 12.70
CA LEU A 139 7.60 -4.44 12.44
C LEU A 139 7.77 -3.19 13.30
N ILE A 140 6.68 -2.42 13.53
CA ILE A 140 6.69 -1.26 14.43
C ILE A 140 6.99 -1.72 15.87
N ARG A 141 6.33 -2.76 16.36
CA ARG A 141 6.66 -3.37 17.66
C ARG A 141 8.08 -3.91 17.69
N GLY A 142 8.51 -4.56 16.61
CA GLY A 142 9.84 -5.12 16.46
C GLY A 142 10.95 -4.08 16.59
N HIS A 143 10.67 -2.83 16.22
CA HIS A 143 11.60 -1.70 16.36
C HIS A 143 12.07 -1.50 17.81
N GLU A 144 11.19 -1.72 18.79
CA GLU A 144 11.50 -1.60 20.23
C GLU A 144 12.61 -2.56 20.67
N TYR A 145 12.75 -3.71 19.98
CA TYR A 145 13.81 -4.66 20.28
C TYR A 145 15.17 -4.27 19.67
N THR A 146 15.16 -3.41 18.64
CA THR A 146 16.37 -3.01 17.91
C THR A 146 16.89 -1.63 18.31
N ASP A 147 16.01 -0.74 18.74
CA ASP A 147 16.33 0.62 19.19
C ASP A 147 15.44 0.99 20.40
N PRO A 148 15.72 0.38 21.57
CA PRO A 148 14.86 0.51 22.75
C PRO A 148 14.85 1.94 23.29
N HIS A 149 13.69 2.36 23.81
CA HIS A 149 13.47 3.68 24.42
C HIS A 149 13.65 4.88 23.45
N ASN A 150 13.45 4.64 22.15
CA ASN A 150 13.53 5.68 21.12
C ASN A 150 12.20 5.81 20.36
N ASP A 151 11.23 6.44 21.00
CA ASP A 151 9.86 6.60 20.46
C ASP A 151 9.84 7.43 19.17
N ASP A 152 10.72 8.44 19.07
CA ASP A 152 10.82 9.29 17.88
C ASP A 152 11.26 8.46 16.66
N SER A 153 12.28 7.61 16.83
CA SER A 153 12.76 6.70 15.79
C SER A 153 11.67 5.69 15.37
N GLN A 154 10.96 5.09 16.34
CA GLN A 154 9.84 4.18 16.08
C GLN A 154 8.70 4.86 15.30
N MET A 155 8.32 6.08 15.70
CA MET A 155 7.30 6.89 15.04
C MET A 155 7.69 7.20 13.58
N HIS A 156 8.92 7.63 13.34
CA HIS A 156 9.41 7.94 11.99
C HIS A 156 9.50 6.69 11.10
N PHE A 157 9.92 5.55 11.65
CA PHE A 157 9.89 4.27 10.96
C PHE A 157 8.46 3.92 10.53
N GLY A 158 7.50 4.04 11.46
CA GLY A 158 6.08 3.85 11.19
C GLY A 158 5.54 4.75 10.07
N PHE A 159 5.88 6.05 10.07
CA PHE A 159 5.50 6.98 9.00
C PHE A 159 6.05 6.54 7.64
N GLN A 160 7.31 6.15 7.58
CA GLN A 160 7.92 5.69 6.33
C GLN A 160 7.23 4.42 5.81
N CYS A 161 6.89 3.49 6.70
CA CYS A 161 6.10 2.31 6.34
C CYS A 161 4.72 2.70 5.79
N LEU A 162 4.00 3.62 6.44
CA LEU A 162 2.69 4.09 6.00
C LEU A 162 2.72 4.83 4.66
N ASP A 163 3.73 5.67 4.41
CA ASP A 163 3.91 6.32 3.10
C ASP A 163 4.08 5.28 1.98
N ASN A 164 4.85 4.22 2.23
CA ASN A 164 5.05 3.13 1.27
C ASN A 164 3.77 2.29 1.08
N VAL A 165 3.04 2.00 2.16
CA VAL A 165 1.75 1.30 2.10
C VAL A 165 0.74 2.12 1.31
N TYR A 166 0.61 3.42 1.59
CA TYR A 166 -0.29 4.33 0.88
C TYR A 166 0.03 4.42 -0.61
N ALA A 167 1.31 4.56 -0.97
CA ALA A 167 1.74 4.55 -2.36
C ALA A 167 1.39 3.22 -3.05
N THR A 168 1.61 2.09 -2.38
CA THR A 168 1.31 0.75 -2.90
C THR A 168 -0.19 0.53 -3.09
N LEU A 169 -1.00 0.88 -2.10
CA LEU A 169 -2.46 0.79 -2.17
C LEU A 169 -3.02 1.70 -3.26
N THR A 170 -2.47 2.91 -3.42
CA THR A 170 -2.85 3.82 -4.50
C THR A 170 -2.59 3.19 -5.88
N GLN A 171 -1.44 2.53 -6.09
CA GLN A 171 -1.18 1.82 -7.34
C GLN A 171 -2.07 0.59 -7.52
N HIS A 172 -2.37 -0.11 -6.42
CA HIS A 172 -3.26 -1.26 -6.40
C HIS A 172 -4.68 -0.91 -6.84
N TYR A 173 -5.30 0.12 -6.25
CA TYR A 173 -6.64 0.56 -6.64
C TYR A 173 -6.69 1.08 -8.07
N LYS A 174 -5.67 1.85 -8.51
CA LYS A 174 -5.53 2.22 -9.92
C LYS A 174 -5.42 1.01 -10.84
N ALA A 175 -4.74 -0.05 -10.41
CA ALA A 175 -4.63 -1.29 -11.19
C ALA A 175 -5.99 -1.99 -11.31
N LEU A 176 -6.77 -2.06 -10.23
CA LEU A 176 -8.15 -2.59 -10.25
C LEU A 176 -9.02 -1.83 -11.26
N ASP A 177 -8.99 -0.50 -11.22
CA ASP A 177 -9.76 0.35 -12.14
C ASP A 177 -9.34 0.13 -13.60
N ILE A 178 -8.03 0.02 -13.86
CA ILE A 178 -7.50 -0.23 -15.21
C ILE A 178 -7.93 -1.61 -15.72
N ILE A 179 -7.86 -2.64 -14.88
CA ILE A 179 -8.30 -4.00 -15.25
C ILE A 179 -9.78 -3.98 -15.64
N HIS A 180 -10.62 -3.34 -14.81
CA HIS A 180 -12.05 -3.26 -15.06
C HIS A 180 -12.41 -2.44 -16.32
N SER A 181 -11.78 -1.28 -16.50
CA SER A 181 -12.17 -0.33 -17.56
C SER A 181 -11.46 -0.54 -18.90
N LYS A 182 -10.26 -1.14 -18.92
CA LYS A 182 -9.40 -1.25 -20.12
C LYS A 182 -8.98 -2.68 -20.44
N GLY A 183 -9.36 -3.65 -19.62
CA GLY A 183 -9.05 -5.07 -19.81
C GLY A 183 -9.69 -5.67 -21.04
N GLN A 184 -8.89 -6.30 -21.90
CA GLN A 184 -9.39 -7.15 -22.97
C GLN A 184 -9.27 -8.62 -22.56
N VAL A 185 -10.40 -9.26 -22.27
CA VAL A 185 -10.45 -10.67 -21.89
C VAL A 185 -10.44 -11.55 -23.14
N ILE A 186 -9.58 -12.58 -23.13
CA ILE A 186 -9.45 -13.56 -24.20
C ILE A 186 -9.72 -14.95 -23.62
N PRO A 187 -10.67 -15.72 -24.17
CA PRO A 187 -10.83 -17.12 -23.79
C PRO A 187 -9.62 -17.93 -24.26
N LEU A 188 -9.09 -18.77 -23.37
CA LEU A 188 -8.10 -19.80 -23.67
C LEU A 188 -8.77 -21.17 -23.54
N LYS A 189 -8.12 -22.23 -24.02
CA LYS A 189 -8.58 -23.61 -23.79
C LYS A 189 -8.75 -23.92 -22.30
N GLU A 190 -7.88 -23.37 -21.45
CA GLU A 190 -7.86 -23.58 -20.01
C GLU A 190 -8.02 -22.25 -19.26
N GLY A 191 -9.19 -21.63 -19.29
CA GLY A 191 -9.44 -20.38 -18.55
C GLY A 191 -9.31 -19.12 -19.41
N GLN A 192 -8.85 -18.01 -18.83
CA GLN A 192 -8.91 -16.69 -19.48
C GLN A 192 -7.57 -15.96 -19.41
N ALA A 193 -7.21 -15.30 -20.50
CA ALA A 193 -6.16 -14.30 -20.53
C ALA A 193 -6.74 -12.88 -20.42
N LEU A 194 -5.98 -11.97 -19.81
CA LEU A 194 -6.25 -10.55 -19.80
C LEU A 194 -5.14 -9.80 -20.52
N VAL A 195 -5.49 -8.92 -21.45
CA VAL A 195 -4.53 -8.11 -22.20
C VAL A 195 -4.80 -6.62 -21.97
N LEU A 196 -3.75 -5.86 -21.67
CA LEU A 196 -3.84 -4.46 -21.21
C LEU A 196 -2.78 -3.55 -21.86
N LEU A 197 -3.18 -2.32 -22.18
CA LEU A 197 -2.27 -1.23 -22.51
C LEU A 197 -2.21 -0.24 -21.34
N THR A 198 -1.12 -0.28 -20.57
CA THR A 198 -0.98 0.54 -19.35
C THR A 198 0.46 0.71 -18.93
N ARG A 199 0.76 1.77 -18.15
CA ARG A 199 2.05 2.00 -17.48
C ARG A 199 2.16 1.32 -16.11
N ASN A 200 1.03 0.93 -15.52
CA ASN A 200 0.97 0.34 -14.19
C ASN A 200 1.30 -1.16 -14.26
N ASP A 201 2.41 -1.58 -13.65
CA ASP A 201 2.84 -2.99 -13.68
C ASP A 201 2.05 -3.88 -12.71
N ASP A 202 1.43 -3.29 -11.69
CA ASP A 202 0.67 -4.02 -10.67
C ASP A 202 -0.53 -4.75 -11.26
N THR A 203 -1.03 -4.30 -12.42
CA THR A 203 -2.14 -4.96 -13.12
C THR A 203 -1.83 -6.42 -13.41
N LEU A 204 -0.57 -6.81 -13.62
CA LEU A 204 -0.19 -8.21 -13.83
C LEU A 204 -0.52 -9.06 -12.61
N LYS A 205 -0.04 -8.66 -11.43
CA LYS A 205 -0.22 -9.41 -10.18
C LYS A 205 -1.67 -9.35 -9.69
N VAL A 206 -2.30 -8.17 -9.80
CA VAL A 206 -3.70 -7.97 -9.40
C VAL A 206 -4.65 -8.80 -10.24
N ALA A 207 -4.49 -8.81 -11.57
CA ALA A 207 -5.33 -9.64 -12.44
C ALA A 207 -5.15 -11.14 -12.19
N GLN A 208 -3.92 -11.61 -11.95
CA GLN A 208 -3.71 -13.03 -11.59
C GLN A 208 -4.40 -13.41 -10.27
N LYS A 209 -4.40 -12.51 -9.27
CA LYS A 209 -5.16 -12.70 -8.02
C LYS A 209 -6.68 -12.75 -8.26
N GLN A 210 -7.19 -12.09 -9.29
CA GLN A 210 -8.60 -12.15 -9.71
C GLN A 210 -8.94 -13.40 -10.53
N GLY A 211 -7.98 -14.30 -10.76
CA GLY A 211 -8.21 -15.60 -11.40
C GLY A 211 -7.82 -15.69 -12.88
N TYR A 212 -7.36 -14.60 -13.51
CA TYR A 212 -6.86 -14.67 -14.88
C TYR A 212 -5.63 -15.58 -14.97
N LEU A 213 -5.70 -16.57 -15.87
CA LEU A 213 -4.63 -17.56 -16.04
C LEU A 213 -3.37 -16.90 -16.60
N MET A 214 -3.56 -16.06 -17.61
CA MET A 214 -2.49 -15.33 -18.30
C MET A 214 -2.79 -13.84 -18.29
N VAL A 215 -1.77 -13.02 -18.12
CA VAL A 215 -1.91 -11.56 -18.23
C VAL A 215 -0.79 -11.03 -19.10
N ALA A 216 -1.15 -10.32 -20.18
CA ALA A 216 -0.23 -9.59 -21.03
C ALA A 216 -0.43 -8.08 -20.86
N ARG A 217 0.64 -7.34 -20.67
CA ARG A 217 0.61 -5.89 -20.50
C ARG A 217 1.65 -5.24 -21.40
N LYS A 218 1.25 -4.24 -22.18
CA LYS A 218 2.15 -3.37 -22.94
C LYS A 218 2.21 -1.98 -22.32
N ASP A 219 3.42 -1.45 -22.15
CA ASP A 219 3.64 -0.06 -21.75
C ASP A 219 3.47 0.87 -22.97
N PRO A 220 2.51 1.81 -22.98
CA PRO A 220 2.32 2.71 -24.12
C PRO A 220 3.45 3.74 -24.31
N LYS A 221 4.25 4.01 -23.27
CA LYS A 221 5.36 4.97 -23.32
C LYS A 221 6.68 4.29 -23.62
N LEU A 222 6.97 3.19 -22.94
CA LEU A 222 8.24 2.47 -23.08
C LEU A 222 8.19 1.36 -24.15
N GLY A 223 7.00 0.94 -24.56
CA GLY A 223 6.82 -0.17 -25.50
C GLY A 223 7.08 -1.56 -24.91
N HIS A 224 7.56 -1.64 -23.67
CA HIS A 224 7.84 -2.90 -22.97
C HIS A 224 6.59 -3.78 -22.89
N ILE A 225 6.77 -5.08 -23.11
CA ILE A 225 5.70 -6.08 -22.98
C ILE A 225 6.07 -7.05 -21.86
N ARG A 226 5.09 -7.41 -21.05
CA ARG A 226 5.23 -8.46 -20.05
C ARG A 226 4.04 -9.40 -20.15
N ILE A 227 4.32 -10.68 -20.28
CA ILE A 227 3.33 -11.75 -20.30
C ILE A 227 3.65 -12.69 -19.15
N LYS A 228 2.70 -12.85 -18.24
CA LYS A 228 2.84 -13.74 -17.09
C LYS A 228 1.70 -14.73 -17.06
N VAL A 229 2.02 -15.96 -16.65
CA VAL A 229 1.06 -17.03 -16.44
C VAL A 229 1.08 -17.40 -14.97
N ARG A 230 -0.07 -17.81 -14.44
CA ARG A 230 -0.18 -18.23 -13.04
C ARG A 230 0.79 -19.40 -12.76
N PRO A 231 1.57 -19.33 -11.67
CA PRO A 231 2.60 -20.34 -11.40
C PRO A 231 2.04 -21.73 -11.11
N ASP A 232 0.81 -21.81 -10.60
CA ASP A 232 0.10 -23.05 -10.26
C ASP A 232 -0.62 -23.71 -11.46
N SER A 233 -0.51 -23.14 -12.66
CA SER A 233 -1.10 -23.70 -13.87
C SER A 233 -0.14 -24.57 -14.67
N LEU A 234 -0.68 -25.45 -15.51
CA LEU A 234 0.12 -26.26 -16.45
C LEU A 234 0.60 -25.46 -17.67
N LEU A 235 -0.03 -24.32 -17.97
CA LEU A 235 0.27 -23.52 -19.17
C LEU A 235 1.69 -22.96 -19.16
N ASP A 236 2.39 -23.12 -20.29
CA ASP A 236 3.80 -22.74 -20.47
C ASP A 236 3.99 -21.76 -21.65
N LEU A 237 4.82 -20.73 -21.49
CA LEU A 237 5.03 -19.66 -22.48
C LEU A 237 6.08 -19.99 -23.55
N THR A 238 6.72 -21.16 -23.53
CA THR A 238 7.79 -21.52 -24.47
C THR A 238 7.32 -21.50 -25.92
N THR A 239 6.13 -22.03 -26.20
CA THR A 239 5.56 -22.04 -27.56
C THR A 239 5.27 -20.62 -28.05
N LEU A 240 4.66 -19.79 -27.20
CA LEU A 240 4.41 -18.39 -27.53
C LEU A 240 5.71 -17.61 -27.75
N TYR A 241 6.72 -17.85 -26.92
CA TYR A 241 8.04 -17.24 -27.05
C TYR A 241 8.68 -17.56 -28.41
N LYS A 242 8.70 -18.83 -28.81
CA LYS A 242 9.23 -19.25 -30.12
C LYS A 242 8.52 -18.54 -31.28
N ARG A 243 7.18 -18.49 -31.24
CA ARG A 243 6.38 -17.76 -32.24
C ARG A 243 6.65 -16.27 -32.26
N ILE A 244 6.76 -15.64 -31.10
CA ILE A 244 7.13 -14.23 -31.00
C ILE A 244 8.50 -13.99 -31.65
N LEU A 245 9.49 -14.85 -31.39
CA LEU A 245 10.80 -14.73 -32.02
C LEU A 245 10.76 -14.91 -33.54
N GLU A 246 9.79 -15.64 -34.10
CA GLU A 246 9.62 -15.76 -35.55
C GLU A 246 9.19 -14.44 -36.19
N VAL A 247 8.31 -13.67 -35.52
CA VAL A 247 7.72 -12.43 -36.07
C VAL A 247 8.43 -11.15 -35.60
N ASP A 248 9.03 -11.16 -34.40
CA ASP A 248 9.74 -10.02 -33.82
C ASP A 248 11.24 -10.30 -33.75
N LYS A 249 11.96 -9.73 -34.72
CA LYS A 249 13.43 -9.77 -34.79
C LYS A 249 14.11 -8.54 -34.17
N LYS A 250 13.34 -7.59 -33.61
CA LYS A 250 13.85 -6.31 -33.09
C LYS A 250 13.83 -6.24 -31.57
N GLY A 251 12.76 -6.72 -30.95
CA GLY A 251 12.57 -6.71 -29.50
C GLY A 251 13.53 -7.65 -28.79
N THR A 252 14.06 -7.22 -27.64
CA THR A 252 14.83 -8.10 -26.76
C THR A 252 13.87 -8.85 -25.85
N TRP A 253 13.62 -10.12 -26.16
CA TRP A 253 12.74 -10.99 -25.38
C TRP A 253 13.53 -11.91 -24.45
N PHE A 254 12.96 -12.16 -23.27
CA PHE A 254 13.52 -13.05 -22.26
C PHE A 254 12.41 -13.93 -21.69
N LEU A 255 12.54 -15.24 -21.87
CA LEU A 255 11.71 -16.23 -21.20
C LEU A 255 12.41 -16.68 -19.92
N HIS A 256 11.75 -16.48 -18.77
CA HIS A 256 12.24 -16.98 -17.49
C HIS A 256 12.27 -18.52 -17.48
N GLY A 257 13.26 -19.13 -16.83
CA GLY A 257 13.47 -20.59 -16.85
C GLY A 257 12.29 -21.43 -16.33
N SER A 258 11.37 -20.83 -15.57
CA SER A 258 10.10 -21.46 -15.17
C SER A 258 9.10 -21.65 -16.31
N GLY A 259 9.30 -20.98 -17.46
CA GLY A 259 8.34 -20.90 -18.55
C GLY A 259 7.08 -20.05 -18.28
N LYS A 260 6.91 -19.51 -17.07
CA LYS A 260 5.72 -18.72 -16.66
C LYS A 260 5.82 -17.20 -16.88
N MET A 261 7.00 -16.69 -17.23
CA MET A 261 7.21 -15.24 -17.43
C MET A 261 7.97 -14.99 -18.72
N LEU A 262 7.36 -14.22 -19.61
CA LEU A 262 7.95 -13.75 -20.85
C LEU A 262 8.00 -12.21 -20.82
N LEU A 263 9.22 -11.69 -20.85
CA LEU A 263 9.51 -10.27 -20.63
C LEU A 263 10.16 -9.68 -21.89
N ASN A 264 9.76 -8.47 -22.24
CA ASN A 264 10.38 -7.66 -23.27
C ASN A 264 10.68 -6.26 -22.75
N GLY A 265 11.94 -5.85 -22.89
CA GLY A 265 12.44 -4.60 -22.36
C GLY A 265 12.61 -4.60 -20.84
N SER A 266 13.46 -3.70 -20.35
CA SER A 266 13.75 -3.55 -18.93
C SER A 266 14.20 -2.13 -18.65
N THR A 267 13.72 -1.55 -17.56
CA THR A 267 14.27 -0.29 -17.06
C THR A 267 15.63 -0.47 -16.38
N LYS A 268 16.00 -1.72 -16.04
CA LYS A 268 17.27 -2.06 -15.39
C LYS A 268 18.40 -2.30 -16.39
N ASN A 269 18.08 -2.64 -17.63
CA ASN A 269 19.06 -2.87 -18.71
C ASN A 269 18.76 -1.94 -19.88
N ARG A 270 19.64 -0.94 -20.06
CA ARG A 270 19.46 0.14 -21.05
C ARG A 270 19.62 -0.32 -22.51
N ASP A 271 20.20 -1.49 -22.74
CA ASP A 271 20.42 -2.01 -24.09
C ASP A 271 19.23 -2.82 -24.62
N GLN A 272 18.26 -3.14 -23.75
CA GLN A 272 17.08 -3.90 -24.17
C GLN A 272 16.15 -3.06 -25.03
N LYS A 273 15.73 -3.65 -26.14
CA LYS A 273 14.86 -2.99 -27.13
C LYS A 273 13.40 -3.39 -26.92
N PRO A 274 12.47 -2.43 -26.80
CA PRO A 274 11.05 -2.76 -26.78
C PRO A 274 10.63 -3.39 -28.11
N SER A 275 9.69 -4.33 -28.02
CA SER A 275 9.09 -4.99 -29.16
C SER A 275 8.23 -4.00 -29.96
N PRO A 276 8.28 -4.05 -31.31
CA PRO A 276 7.37 -3.31 -32.15
C PRO A 276 5.94 -3.88 -32.13
N LEU A 277 5.72 -5.10 -31.61
CA LEU A 277 4.43 -5.78 -31.68
C LEU A 277 3.32 -4.98 -30.99
N THR A 278 2.22 -4.69 -31.69
CA THR A 278 1.06 -4.00 -31.11
C THR A 278 0.31 -4.90 -30.12
N LEU A 279 -0.61 -4.32 -29.35
CA LEU A 279 -1.42 -5.10 -28.43
C LEU A 279 -2.24 -6.16 -29.19
N GLU A 280 -2.81 -5.78 -30.32
CA GLU A 280 -3.62 -6.65 -31.19
C GLU A 280 -2.81 -7.82 -31.74
N GLN A 281 -1.55 -7.58 -32.15
CA GLN A 281 -0.66 -8.64 -32.59
C GLN A 281 -0.36 -9.64 -31.47
N ILE A 282 -0.18 -9.17 -30.23
CA ILE A 282 -0.01 -10.04 -29.06
C ILE A 282 -1.28 -10.87 -28.83
N ILE A 283 -2.46 -10.26 -28.93
CA ILE A 283 -3.76 -10.95 -28.79
C ILE A 283 -3.89 -12.08 -29.81
N VAL A 284 -3.55 -11.82 -31.07
CA VAL A 284 -3.58 -12.82 -32.15
C VAL A 284 -2.63 -13.98 -31.82
N LEU A 285 -1.37 -13.69 -31.48
CA LEU A 285 -0.39 -14.72 -31.13
C LEU A 285 -0.83 -15.58 -29.93
N ILE A 286 -1.46 -14.97 -28.92
CA ILE A 286 -2.02 -15.70 -27.77
C ILE A 286 -3.15 -16.62 -28.23
N LYS A 287 -4.13 -16.11 -28.98
CA LYS A 287 -5.28 -16.90 -29.48
C LYS A 287 -4.83 -18.07 -30.34
N GLU A 288 -3.91 -17.85 -31.27
CA GLU A 288 -3.40 -18.91 -32.14
C GLU A 288 -2.60 -19.98 -31.39
N THR A 289 -2.06 -19.65 -30.22
CA THR A 289 -1.20 -20.57 -29.44
C THR A 289 -1.98 -21.31 -28.37
N TYR A 290 -2.97 -20.67 -27.74
CA TYR A 290 -3.68 -21.19 -26.56
C TYR A 290 -5.20 -21.08 -26.62
N GLY A 291 -5.77 -20.49 -27.68
CA GLY A 291 -7.22 -20.41 -27.91
C GLY A 291 -7.81 -21.70 -28.43
#